data_AF-A0A4U0GCS7-F1
#
_entry.id   AF-A0A4U0GCS7-F1
#
_cell.length_a   1.000
_cell.length_b   1.000
_cell.length_c   1.000
_cell.angle_alpha   90.00
_cell.angle_beta   90.00
_cell.angle_gamma   90.00
#
_symmetry.space_group_name_H-M   'P 1'
#
loop_
_entity.id
_entity.type
_entity.pdbx_description
1 polymer ?
#
loop_
_entity_poly.entity_id
_entity_poly.type
_entity_poly.pdbx_seq_one_letter_code
_entity_poly.pdbx_strand_id
1 'polypeptide(L)'
;MLDTHSNATASRTGESAAKPLVFACAGCSHVARLSYDLARELDRRGIAEMSCLAGLGALKPAFVKEVARRTTWVIDGCPIECGAGVFARNGHAIGRHIKLHELGFRKYGEIAQDFDMGGLIRRL
;
A
#
# COMPACT_ATOMS: atom_id res chain seq x y z
N MET A 1 7.81 -19.57 55.00
CA MET A 1 6.37 -19.27 54.78
C MET A 1 6.22 -19.04 53.29
N LEU A 2 6.04 -20.15 52.56
CA LEU A 2 4.72 -20.61 52.08
C LEU A 2 4.21 -19.73 50.93
N ASP A 3 4.51 -20.20 49.72
CA ASP A 3 3.59 -20.44 48.61
C ASP A 3 2.22 -19.74 48.67
N THR A 4 1.82 -19.10 47.56
CA THR A 4 0.96 -19.75 46.55
C THR A 4 0.44 -18.75 45.52
N HIS A 5 0.70 -19.10 44.26
CA HIS A 5 -0.09 -18.92 43.04
C HIS A 5 -1.27 -17.91 43.03
N SER A 6 -1.27 -17.04 42.02
CA SER A 6 -2.43 -17.02 41.13
C SER A 6 -2.04 -16.68 39.69
N ASN A 7 -2.37 -17.63 38.85
CA ASN A 7 -2.18 -17.67 37.42
C ASN A 7 -3.24 -16.77 36.75
N ALA A 8 -2.82 -15.80 35.95
CA ALA A 8 -3.70 -15.12 35.01
C ALA A 8 -3.21 -15.39 33.58
N THR A 9 -3.48 -16.60 33.11
CA THR A 9 -3.56 -16.94 31.69
C THR A 9 -4.68 -16.11 31.06
N ALA A 10 -4.38 -14.88 30.65
CA ALA A 10 -5.22 -14.17 29.69
C ALA A 10 -4.70 -14.51 28.29
N SER A 11 -5.13 -15.66 27.79
CA SER A 11 -5.20 -15.93 26.36
C SER A 11 -5.90 -14.74 25.70
N ARG A 12 -5.18 -14.02 24.85
CA ARG A 12 -5.79 -13.02 23.97
C ARG A 12 -5.55 -13.49 22.53
N THR A 13 -6.48 -14.30 22.07
CA THR A 13 -6.76 -14.51 20.66
C THR A 13 -6.95 -13.15 19.99
N GLY A 14 -6.10 -12.87 19.01
CA GLY A 14 -6.10 -11.59 18.29
C GLY A 14 -4.72 -11.33 17.71
N GLU A 15 -4.33 -12.12 16.72
CA GLU A 15 -3.21 -11.77 15.85
C GLU A 15 -3.56 -10.41 15.24
N SER A 16 -2.85 -9.36 15.67
CA SER A 16 -3.04 -8.01 15.13
C SER A 16 -2.75 -8.12 13.64
N ALA A 17 -3.79 -8.14 12.80
CA ALA A 17 -3.65 -8.36 11.37
C ALA A 17 -2.58 -7.41 10.84
N ALA A 18 -1.53 -7.97 10.22
CA ALA A 18 -0.44 -7.18 9.67
C ALA A 18 -1.01 -6.14 8.71
N LYS A 19 -0.52 -4.89 8.79
CA LYS A 19 -0.98 -3.80 7.92
C LYS A 19 -0.84 -4.21 6.45
N PRO A 20 -1.72 -3.75 5.54
CA PRO A 20 -1.57 -4.03 4.12
C PRO A 20 -0.26 -3.42 3.60
N LEU A 21 0.36 -4.07 2.63
CA LEU A 21 1.48 -3.51 1.88
C LEU A 21 0.94 -2.58 0.80
N VAL A 22 1.42 -1.35 0.72
CA VAL A 22 1.05 -0.40 -0.35
C VAL A 22 2.18 -0.26 -1.36
N PHE A 23 1.82 -0.37 -2.63
CA PHE A 23 2.70 -0.18 -3.78
C PHE A 23 2.18 0.98 -4.62
N ALA A 24 3.07 1.79 -5.16
CA ALA A 24 2.70 2.89 -6.05
C ALA A 24 3.46 2.81 -7.38
N CYS A 25 2.76 3.13 -8.47
CA CYS A 25 3.41 3.48 -9.72
C CYS A 25 4.16 4.82 -9.56
N ALA A 26 5.48 4.80 -9.76
CA ALA A 26 6.38 5.95 -9.60
C ALA A 26 7.15 6.27 -10.89
N GLY A 27 6.44 6.34 -12.02
CA GLY A 27 6.99 6.75 -13.33
C GLY A 27 7.09 8.27 -13.52
N CYS A 28 7.23 8.70 -14.77
CA CYS A 28 7.51 10.10 -15.15
C CYS A 28 6.29 11.06 -15.21
N SER A 29 5.11 10.62 -14.79
CA SER A 29 3.87 11.40 -14.91
C SER A 29 3.56 12.19 -13.63
N HIS A 30 2.79 13.29 -13.72
CA HIS A 30 2.39 14.06 -12.54
C HIS A 30 1.60 13.20 -11.54
N VAL A 31 0.73 12.33 -12.05
CA VAL A 31 -0.04 11.38 -11.24
C VAL A 31 0.79 10.24 -10.68
N ALA A 32 1.97 9.95 -11.24
CA ALA A 32 2.91 9.01 -10.64
C ALA A 32 3.58 9.60 -9.40
N ARG A 33 3.93 10.90 -9.43
CA ARG A 33 4.34 11.62 -8.22
C ARG A 33 3.24 11.59 -7.16
N LEU A 34 1.99 11.93 -7.54
CA LEU A 34 0.86 11.86 -6.61
C LEU A 34 0.65 10.44 -6.04
N SER A 35 0.77 9.41 -6.87
CA SER A 35 0.65 8.01 -6.43
C SER A 35 1.70 7.64 -5.38
N TYR A 36 2.95 8.06 -5.60
CA TYR A 36 4.05 7.86 -4.68
C TYR A 36 3.85 8.64 -3.37
N ASP A 37 3.47 9.91 -3.46
CA ASP A 37 3.21 10.76 -2.29
C ASP A 37 2.05 10.20 -1.44
N LEU A 38 1.00 9.69 -2.09
CA LEU A 38 -0.11 9.02 -1.41
C LEU A 38 0.35 7.75 -0.67
N ALA A 39 1.15 6.89 -1.30
CA ALA A 39 1.68 5.69 -0.65
C ALA A 39 2.54 6.03 0.57
N ARG A 40 3.39 7.06 0.46
CA ARG A 40 4.21 7.54 1.58
C ARG A 40 3.37 8.10 2.72
N GLU A 41 2.30 8.82 2.41
CA GLU A 41 1.44 9.38 3.45
C GLU A 41 0.62 8.30 4.16
N LEU A 42 0.17 7.26 3.46
CA LEU A 42 -0.45 6.08 4.06
C LEU A 42 0.51 5.35 5.01
N ASP A 43 1.77 5.22 4.62
CA ASP A 43 2.84 4.65 5.43
C ASP A 43 3.12 5.48 6.69
N ARG A 44 3.30 6.80 6.52
CA ARG A 44 3.55 7.74 7.63
C ARG A 44 2.41 7.76 8.64
N ARG A 45 1.16 7.60 8.19
CA ARG A 45 -0.03 7.50 9.06
C ARG A 45 -0.21 6.11 9.66
N GLY A 46 0.60 5.14 9.24
CA GLY A 46 0.50 3.77 9.69
C GLY A 46 -0.78 3.06 9.22
N ILE A 47 -1.40 3.51 8.13
CA ILE A 47 -2.59 2.89 7.52
C ILE A 47 -2.19 1.67 6.68
N ALA A 48 -1.09 1.77 5.97
CA ALA A 48 -0.45 0.72 5.20
C ALA A 48 1.06 0.77 5.43
N GLU A 49 1.81 -0.21 4.91
CA GLU A 49 3.27 -0.21 4.92
C GLU A 49 3.79 -0.15 3.49
N MET A 50 4.58 0.86 3.16
CA MET A 50 5.01 1.08 1.78
C MET A 50 6.07 0.07 1.37
N SER A 51 5.87 -0.56 0.20
CA SER A 51 6.80 -1.54 -0.37
C SER A 51 7.20 -1.17 -1.80
N CYS A 52 8.30 -1.77 -2.27
CA CYS A 52 8.95 -1.37 -3.53
C CYS A 52 8.37 -2.12 -4.73
N LEU A 53 7.60 -1.41 -5.56
CA LEU A 53 7.04 -1.96 -6.80
C LEU A 53 8.14 -2.41 -7.78
N ALA A 54 9.22 -1.65 -7.90
CA ALA A 54 10.35 -2.00 -8.75
C ALA A 54 11.04 -3.29 -8.27
N GLY A 55 11.17 -3.46 -6.95
CA GLY A 55 11.71 -4.67 -6.35
C GLY A 55 10.86 -5.91 -6.60
N LEU A 56 9.53 -5.76 -6.54
CA LEU A 56 8.58 -6.80 -6.92
C LEU A 56 8.69 -7.12 -8.43
N GLY A 57 8.69 -6.10 -9.29
CA GLY A 57 8.83 -6.27 -10.74
C GLY A 57 10.14 -6.92 -11.16
N ALA A 58 11.20 -6.76 -10.37
CA ALA A 58 12.50 -7.40 -10.55
C ALA A 58 12.61 -8.77 -9.85
N LEU A 59 11.50 -9.35 -9.37
CA LEU A 59 11.44 -10.67 -8.73
C LEU A 59 12.41 -10.82 -7.55
N LYS A 60 12.71 -9.74 -6.81
CA LYS A 60 13.62 -9.84 -5.67
C LYS A 60 12.94 -10.64 -4.55
N PRO A 61 13.59 -11.69 -3.99
CA PRO A 61 12.93 -12.63 -3.07
C PRO A 61 12.29 -11.98 -1.83
N ALA A 62 12.85 -10.88 -1.32
CA ALA A 62 12.29 -10.17 -0.18
C ALA A 62 10.86 -9.66 -0.46
N PHE A 63 10.63 -9.02 -1.62
CA PHE A 63 9.31 -8.46 -1.94
C PHE A 63 8.30 -9.53 -2.36
N VAL A 64 8.73 -10.55 -3.11
CA VAL A 64 7.86 -11.67 -3.51
C VAL A 64 7.33 -12.42 -2.29
N LYS A 65 8.19 -12.68 -1.29
CA LYS A 65 7.80 -13.36 -0.05
C LYS A 65 6.80 -12.54 0.78
N GLU A 66 6.99 -11.23 0.87
CA GLU A 66 6.09 -10.33 1.61
C GLU A 66 4.71 -10.24 0.96
N VAL A 67 4.65 -10.06 -0.36
CA VAL A 67 3.40 -9.99 -1.12
C VAL A 67 2.57 -11.27 -1.01
N ALA A 68 3.20 -12.44 -0.89
CA ALA A 68 2.50 -13.71 -0.72
C ALA A 68 1.81 -13.87 0.65
N ARG A 69 2.15 -13.04 1.65
CA ARG A 69 1.72 -13.22 3.05
C ARG A 69 0.81 -12.11 3.57
N ARG A 70 0.71 -10.99 2.86
CA ARG A 70 0.01 -9.77 3.33
C ARG A 70 -0.97 -9.29 2.28
N THR A 71 -2.06 -8.66 2.73
CA THR A 71 -2.96 -7.92 1.84
C THR A 71 -2.18 -6.83 1.10
N THR A 72 -2.42 -6.67 -0.18
CA THR A 72 -1.72 -5.71 -1.03
C THR A 72 -2.65 -4.62 -1.55
N TRP A 73 -2.17 -3.38 -1.47
CA TRP A 73 -2.80 -2.20 -2.05
C TRP A 73 -1.90 -1.69 -3.16
N VAL A 74 -2.47 -1.40 -4.33
CA VAL A 74 -1.74 -0.87 -5.48
C VAL A 74 -2.35 0.46 -5.86
N ILE A 75 -1.51 1.49 -5.99
CA ILE A 75 -1.90 2.83 -6.42
C ILE A 75 -1.38 3.06 -7.82
N ASP A 76 -2.31 3.22 -8.77
CA ASP A 76 -2.00 3.53 -10.16
C ASP A 76 -2.57 4.90 -10.55
N GLY A 77 -1.66 5.81 -10.90
CA GLY A 77 -1.99 7.19 -11.23
C GLY A 77 -2.65 7.38 -12.59
N CYS A 78 -2.33 6.54 -13.57
CA CYS A 78 -2.78 6.69 -14.96
C CYS A 78 -3.36 5.38 -15.53
N PRO A 79 -4.12 5.43 -16.64
CA PRO A 79 -4.78 4.25 -17.21
C PRO A 79 -3.86 3.14 -17.73
N ILE A 80 -2.53 3.36 -17.72
CA ILE A 80 -1.55 2.31 -18.06
C ILE A 80 -1.48 1.26 -16.94
N GLU A 81 -1.78 1.66 -15.70
CA GLU A 81 -1.83 0.76 -14.54
C GLU A 81 -0.57 -0.12 -14.38
N CYS A 82 0.62 0.49 -14.45
CA CYS A 82 1.90 -0.22 -14.36
C CYS A 82 2.01 -1.09 -13.10
N GLY A 83 1.45 -0.64 -11.97
CA GLY A 83 1.40 -1.41 -10.73
C GLY A 83 0.63 -2.70 -10.91
N ALA A 84 -0.59 -2.62 -11.42
CA ALA A 84 -1.39 -3.80 -11.72
C ALA A 84 -0.72 -4.75 -12.72
N GLY A 85 -0.08 -4.20 -13.76
CA GLY A 85 0.71 -4.99 -14.71
C GLY A 85 1.85 -5.77 -14.06
N VAL A 86 2.56 -5.17 -13.09
CA VAL A 86 3.59 -5.88 -12.31
C VAL A 86 2.96 -7.02 -11.50
N PHE A 87 1.85 -6.77 -10.80
CA PHE A 87 1.17 -7.80 -10.01
C PHE A 87 0.70 -8.98 -10.85
N ALA A 88 0.04 -8.70 -11.99
CA ALA A 88 -0.43 -9.72 -12.92
C ALA A 88 0.72 -10.58 -13.46
N ARG A 89 1.85 -9.96 -13.87
CA ARG A 89 3.03 -10.69 -14.38
C ARG A 89 3.70 -11.57 -13.33
N ASN A 90 3.59 -11.21 -12.06
CA ASN A 90 4.17 -11.97 -10.94
C ASN A 90 3.18 -12.98 -10.33
N GLY A 91 1.96 -13.10 -10.87
CA GLY A 91 0.94 -14.04 -10.37
C GLY A 91 0.39 -13.67 -9.00
N HIS A 92 0.45 -12.40 -8.60
CA HIS A 92 -0.06 -11.94 -7.32
C HIS A 92 -1.38 -11.18 -7.48
N ALA A 93 -2.34 -11.50 -6.61
CA ALA A 93 -3.60 -10.77 -6.53
C ALA A 93 -3.39 -9.39 -5.90
N ILE A 94 -4.22 -8.44 -6.32
CA ILE A 94 -4.30 -7.10 -5.73
C ILE A 94 -5.47 -7.12 -4.75
N GLY A 95 -5.20 -6.92 -3.46
CA GLY A 95 -6.26 -6.82 -2.44
C GLY A 95 -7.09 -5.55 -2.58
N ARG A 96 -6.44 -4.42 -2.91
CA ARG A 96 -7.09 -3.14 -3.18
C ARG A 96 -6.40 -2.39 -4.31
N HIS A 97 -7.14 -1.99 -5.33
CA HIS A 97 -6.61 -1.19 -6.44
C HIS A 97 -7.14 0.24 -6.36
N ILE A 98 -6.25 1.19 -6.12
CA ILE A 98 -6.56 2.62 -6.03
C ILE A 98 -6.15 3.27 -7.35
N LYS A 99 -7.15 3.61 -8.16
CA LYS A 99 -6.96 4.14 -9.51
C LYS A 99 -7.22 5.64 -9.53
N LEU A 100 -6.18 6.46 -9.41
CA LEU A 100 -6.35 7.91 -9.32
C LEU A 100 -6.97 8.49 -10.60
N HIS A 101 -6.75 7.88 -11.74
CA HIS A 101 -7.35 8.33 -13.00
C HIS A 101 -8.88 8.17 -13.02
N GLU A 102 -9.43 7.20 -12.29
CA GLU A 102 -10.90 7.07 -12.09
C GLU A 102 -11.43 8.11 -11.09
N LEU A 103 -10.56 8.70 -10.27
CA LEU A 103 -10.89 9.80 -9.36
C LEU A 103 -10.77 11.19 -10.01
N GLY A 104 -10.53 11.25 -11.32
CA GLY A 104 -10.46 12.48 -12.12
C GLY A 104 -9.03 13.02 -12.34
N PHE A 105 -8.00 12.37 -11.80
CA PHE A 105 -6.61 12.81 -12.01
C PHE A 105 -6.12 12.46 -13.42
N ARG A 106 -5.36 13.37 -14.04
CA ARG A 106 -4.89 13.22 -15.43
C ARG A 106 -3.38 13.08 -15.47
N LYS A 107 -2.86 12.21 -16.35
CA LYS A 107 -1.43 11.87 -16.46
C LYS A 107 -0.47 13.06 -16.37
N TYR A 108 -0.79 14.15 -17.07
CA TYR A 108 -0.03 15.40 -17.07
C TYR A 108 -0.88 16.61 -16.62
N GLY A 109 -1.97 16.34 -15.88
CA GLY A 109 -2.76 17.41 -15.27
C GLY A 109 -1.98 18.10 -14.15
N GLU A 110 -2.32 19.34 -13.89
CA GLU A 110 -1.77 20.07 -12.75
C GLU A 110 -2.32 19.48 -11.44
N ILE A 111 -1.43 19.35 -10.45
CA ILE A 111 -1.79 19.02 -9.08
C ILE A 111 -1.62 20.33 -8.32
N ALA A 112 -2.69 20.82 -7.68
CA ALA A 112 -2.65 22.08 -6.94
C ALA A 112 -1.56 22.05 -5.85
N GLN A 113 -0.92 23.18 -5.57
CA GLN A 113 0.16 23.25 -4.57
C GLN A 113 -0.36 22.95 -3.15
N ASP A 114 -1.62 23.28 -2.89
CA ASP A 114 -2.36 23.07 -1.65
C ASP A 114 -3.23 21.81 -1.69
N PHE A 115 -2.89 20.83 -2.54
CA PHE A 115 -3.63 19.59 -2.69
C PHE A 115 -3.93 18.90 -1.34
N ASP A 116 -5.22 18.71 -1.03
CA ASP A 116 -5.66 18.06 0.21
C ASP A 116 -5.45 16.54 0.16
N MET A 117 -4.23 16.11 0.47
CA MET A 117 -3.88 14.70 0.63
C MET A 117 -4.71 14.00 1.73
N GLY A 118 -5.08 14.72 2.80
CA GLY A 118 -5.90 14.17 3.87
C GLY A 118 -7.31 13.85 3.41
N GLY A 119 -7.90 14.72 2.59
CA GLY A 119 -9.19 14.53 1.94
C GLY A 119 -9.19 13.39 0.96
N LEU A 120 -8.12 13.24 0.15
CA LEU A 120 -7.97 12.08 -0.72
C LEU A 120 -7.98 10.78 0.09
N ILE A 121 -7.17 10.68 1.15
CA ILE A 121 -7.10 9.47 1.99
C ILE A 121 -8.46 9.13 2.62
N ARG A 122 -9.24 10.11 3.06
CA ARG A 122 -10.59 9.87 3.63
C ARG A 122 -11.59 9.30 2.62
N ARG A 123 -11.34 9.47 1.32
CA ARG A 123 -12.19 8.95 0.22
C ARG A 123 -11.77 7.55 -0.23
N LEU A 124 -10.64 7.03 0.26
CA LEU A 124 -10.17 5.68 -0.02
C LEU A 124 -10.77 4.74 1.01
#